data_AF-A0A0A1WZM6-F1
#
_entry.id   AF-A0A0A1WZM6-F1
#
_cell.length_a   1.000
_cell.length_b   1.000
_cell.length_c   1.000
_cell.angle_alpha   90.00
_cell.angle_beta   90.00
_cell.angle_gamma   90.00
#
_symmetry.space_group_name_H-M   'P 1'
#
loop_
_entity.id
_entity.type
_entity.pdbx_description
1 polymer ?
#
loop_
_entity_poly.entity_id
_entity_poly.type
_entity_poly.pdbx_seq_one_letter_code
_entity_poly.pdbx_strand_id
1 'polypeptide(L)'
;MKLQHLYRRYEQYQSAIQELILKQQLDAKPNLDILPTFEEHDIGGYKFNVQIDSNIQAKKSWMYSPNRKKLYIRMNEIISLEAVYVPKLPVQQLRVRVLMSFKNEVSEPVVRCQNHLSKDTETQEQRRHSLLRCENPTAEYCGTADGKSINDRYSILMPLGISAMPKNDSSISQTIAIKFTCQNSCIGRRETSIIFLLEGMSGEILSQRVLDVKICSCPKRDYETDEGKRAVPTKRRSNGEMPSHTAKVMRASNDCNNKHAKALKDEDTSSDLENSDSGLSTAHEFDLQPTPSGGYRLVIELDKELMQKAVENLNQVVALKIFDQPQQAKHYNKMCRKLSRWREKLQRK
;
A
#
# COMPACT_ATOMS: atom_id res chain seq x y z
N MET A 1 -34.58 -33.60 -10.38
CA MET A 1 -35.42 -32.39 -10.21
C MET A 1 -34.80 -31.31 -9.31
N LYS A 2 -34.56 -31.50 -8.00
CA LYS A 2 -34.05 -30.43 -7.12
C LYS A 2 -32.68 -29.85 -7.52
N LEU A 3 -31.74 -30.69 -8.00
CA LEU A 3 -30.43 -30.22 -8.47
C LEU A 3 -30.52 -29.36 -9.74
N GLN A 4 -31.38 -29.74 -10.69
CA GLN A 4 -31.62 -28.96 -11.92
C GLN A 4 -32.29 -27.61 -11.62
N HIS A 5 -33.19 -27.56 -10.64
CA HIS A 5 -33.77 -26.29 -10.17
C HIS A 5 -32.73 -25.39 -9.49
N LEU A 6 -31.82 -25.97 -8.69
CA LEU A 6 -30.72 -25.21 -8.08
C LEU A 6 -29.74 -24.69 -9.14
N TYR A 7 -29.40 -25.51 -10.14
CA TYR A 7 -28.50 -25.13 -11.23
C TYR A 7 -29.10 -24.00 -12.07
N ARG A 8 -30.37 -24.14 -12.47
CA ARG A 8 -31.10 -23.10 -13.22
C ARG A 8 -31.20 -21.80 -12.43
N ARG A 9 -31.39 -21.88 -11.10
CA ARG A 9 -31.43 -20.72 -10.22
C ARG A 9 -30.05 -20.06 -10.10
N TYR A 10 -28.98 -20.86 -10.03
CA TYR A 10 -27.60 -20.36 -10.03
C TYR A 10 -27.26 -19.65 -11.35
N GLU A 11 -27.62 -20.22 -12.50
CA GLU A 11 -27.45 -19.58 -13.81
C GLU A 11 -28.20 -18.25 -13.88
N GLN A 12 -29.46 -18.21 -13.43
CA GLN A 12 -30.24 -16.97 -13.36
C GLN A 12 -29.58 -15.91 -12.46
N TYR A 13 -29.01 -16.30 -11.32
CA TYR A 13 -28.25 -15.38 -10.46
C TYR A 13 -26.98 -14.87 -11.14
N GLN A 14 -26.23 -15.74 -11.84
CA GLN A 14 -25.03 -15.33 -12.58
C GLN A 14 -25.38 -14.34 -13.70
N SER A 15 -26.44 -14.62 -14.48
CA SER A 15 -26.92 -13.71 -15.52
C SER A 15 -27.36 -12.36 -14.97
N ALA A 16 -28.10 -12.35 -13.85
CA ALA A 16 -28.52 -11.10 -13.20
C ALA A 16 -27.34 -10.27 -12.67
N ILE A 17 -26.33 -10.92 -12.08
CA ILE A 17 -25.09 -10.25 -11.65
C ILE A 17 -24.36 -9.65 -12.86
N GLN A 18 -24.26 -10.39 -13.95
CA GLN A 18 -23.56 -9.92 -15.16
C GLN A 18 -24.28 -8.76 -15.84
N GLU A 19 -25.62 -8.78 -15.86
CA GLU A 19 -26.44 -7.67 -16.36
C GLU A 19 -26.28 -6.41 -15.48
N LEU A 20 -26.21 -6.55 -14.15
CA LEU A 20 -25.94 -5.45 -13.24
C LEU A 20 -24.54 -4.84 -13.47
N ILE A 21 -23.51 -5.67 -13.65
CA ILE A 21 -22.15 -5.21 -13.96
C ILE A 21 -22.12 -4.46 -15.29
N LEU A 22 -22.76 -5.00 -16.33
CA LEU A 22 -22.81 -4.36 -17.64
C LEU A 22 -23.53 -3.01 -17.59
N LYS A 23 -24.66 -2.94 -16.88
CA LYS A 23 -25.40 -1.68 -16.71
C LYS A 23 -24.56 -0.64 -15.97
N GLN A 24 -23.84 -1.03 -14.92
CA GLN A 24 -22.95 -0.13 -14.18
C GLN A 24 -21.80 0.41 -15.07
N GLN A 25 -21.25 -0.42 -15.96
CA GLN A 25 -20.22 0.00 -16.92
C GLN A 25 -20.75 0.97 -17.98
N LEU A 26 -22.02 0.82 -18.40
CA LEU A 26 -22.66 1.72 -19.37
C LEU A 26 -23.02 3.08 -18.76
N ASP A 27 -23.42 3.10 -17.49
CA ASP A 27 -23.76 4.33 -16.76
C ASP A 27 -22.52 5.13 -16.33
N ALA A 28 -21.35 4.46 -16.26
CA ALA A 28 -20.08 5.09 -15.91
C ALA A 28 -19.56 5.96 -17.06
N LYS A 29 -19.44 7.26 -16.82
CA LYS A 29 -18.78 8.18 -17.76
C LYS A 29 -17.28 8.18 -17.50
N PRO A 30 -16.43 7.84 -18.50
CA PRO A 30 -15.00 8.01 -18.37
C PRO A 30 -14.68 9.48 -18.15
N ASN A 31 -13.91 9.79 -17.11
CA ASN A 31 -13.47 11.15 -16.81
C ASN A 31 -11.95 11.26 -16.92
N LEU A 32 -11.43 10.82 -18.07
CA LEU A 32 -10.00 10.78 -18.36
C LEU A 32 -9.56 11.90 -19.31
N ASP A 33 -10.49 12.52 -20.04
CA ASP A 33 -10.22 13.61 -20.99
C ASP A 33 -10.18 14.99 -20.30
N ILE A 34 -9.74 15.03 -19.04
CA ILE A 34 -9.57 16.24 -18.22
C ILE A 34 -8.11 16.42 -17.82
N LEU A 35 -7.73 17.64 -17.46
CA LEU A 35 -6.43 17.90 -16.85
C LEU A 35 -6.35 17.25 -15.45
N PRO A 36 -5.20 16.69 -15.06
CA PRO A 36 -5.04 16.15 -13.71
C PRO A 36 -5.25 17.23 -12.64
N THR A 37 -5.94 16.87 -11.57
CA THR A 37 -6.08 17.72 -10.38
C THR A 37 -5.20 17.17 -9.25
N PHE A 38 -5.02 17.96 -8.20
CA PHE A 38 -4.27 17.54 -7.01
C PHE A 38 -5.17 17.33 -5.78
N GLU A 39 -6.48 17.44 -5.96
CA GLU A 39 -7.45 17.25 -4.88
C GLU A 39 -7.65 15.76 -4.63
N GLU A 40 -7.29 15.28 -3.44
CA GLU A 40 -7.51 13.88 -3.06
C GLU A 40 -9.00 13.64 -2.79
N HIS A 41 -9.57 12.57 -3.35
CA HIS A 41 -10.97 12.21 -3.14
C HIS A 41 -11.16 10.69 -3.12
N ASP A 42 -12.27 10.21 -2.56
CA ASP A 42 -12.66 8.80 -2.56
C ASP A 42 -14.15 8.63 -2.90
N ILE A 43 -14.52 9.05 -4.10
CA ILE A 43 -15.91 9.06 -4.59
C ILE A 43 -16.47 7.63 -4.65
N GLY A 44 -15.64 6.68 -5.08
CA GLY A 44 -15.99 5.26 -5.12
C GLY A 44 -16.00 4.61 -3.74
N GLY A 45 -15.53 5.28 -2.68
CA GLY A 45 -15.54 4.81 -1.29
C GLY A 45 -14.73 3.55 -1.05
N TYR A 46 -13.70 3.29 -1.85
CA TYR A 46 -12.85 2.09 -1.75
C TYR A 46 -11.79 2.23 -0.65
N LYS A 47 -11.78 3.34 0.11
CA LYS A 47 -10.75 3.67 1.11
C LYS A 47 -9.33 3.52 0.53
N PHE A 48 -9.19 3.83 -0.75
CA PHE A 48 -7.94 3.66 -1.48
C PHE A 48 -6.86 4.53 -0.85
N ASN A 49 -5.67 4.00 -0.65
CA ASN A 49 -4.53 4.73 -0.15
C ASN A 49 -3.24 4.16 -0.73
N VAL A 50 -2.21 5.00 -0.80
CA VAL A 50 -0.88 4.59 -1.23
C VAL A 50 0.08 4.87 -0.10
N GLN A 51 0.66 3.79 0.44
CA GLN A 51 1.54 3.85 1.59
C GLN A 51 2.98 3.55 1.17
N ILE A 52 3.92 4.19 1.84
CA ILE A 52 5.34 3.88 1.71
C ILE A 52 5.71 3.07 2.94
N ASP A 53 6.30 1.89 2.76
CA ASP A 53 6.73 1.06 3.89
C ASP A 53 7.81 1.81 4.70
N SER A 54 7.41 2.26 5.89
CA SER A 54 8.26 3.00 6.82
C SER A 54 9.25 2.12 7.57
N ASN A 55 9.07 0.78 7.56
CA ASN A 55 9.99 -0.16 8.21
C ASN A 55 11.32 -0.29 7.46
N ILE A 56 11.38 0.18 6.22
CA ILE A 56 12.63 0.30 5.48
C ILE A 56 13.28 1.61 5.93
N GLN A 57 14.15 1.53 6.94
CA GLN A 57 15.05 2.62 7.31
C GLN A 57 15.64 3.25 6.04
N ALA A 58 15.53 4.57 5.94
CA ALA A 58 15.96 5.38 4.80
C ALA A 58 17.20 4.80 4.12
N LYS A 59 17.01 4.14 2.97
CA LYS A 59 18.13 3.77 2.12
C LYS A 59 18.78 5.07 1.66
N LYS A 60 20.11 5.13 1.54
CA LYS A 60 20.82 6.33 1.02
C LYS A 60 20.24 6.84 -0.31
N SER A 61 19.51 6.00 -1.04
CA SER A 61 18.84 6.25 -2.31
C SER A 61 17.51 7.01 -2.25
N TRP A 62 16.80 7.07 -1.12
CA TRP A 62 15.55 7.83 -1.00
C TRP A 62 15.18 8.21 0.44
N MET A 63 14.34 9.24 0.59
CA MET A 63 13.80 9.76 1.84
C MET A 63 12.33 10.08 1.65
N TYR A 64 11.49 9.84 2.65
CA TYR A 64 10.10 10.27 2.64
C TYR A 64 9.81 11.19 3.83
N SER A 65 9.14 12.31 3.57
CA SER A 65 8.60 13.21 4.60
C SER A 65 7.10 12.95 4.77
N PRO A 66 6.68 12.31 5.88
CA PRO A 66 5.26 12.17 6.20
C PRO A 66 4.57 13.53 6.34
N ASN A 67 5.26 14.50 6.95
CA ASN A 67 4.76 15.85 7.21
C ASN A 67 4.43 16.66 5.95
N ARG A 68 5.10 16.34 4.83
CA ARG A 68 4.90 17.00 3.54
C ARG A 68 4.25 16.09 2.50
N LYS A 69 4.01 14.82 2.83
CA LYS A 69 3.69 13.77 1.86
C LYS A 69 4.61 13.87 0.62
N LYS A 70 5.93 13.95 0.86
CA LYS A 70 6.93 14.23 -0.18
C LYS A 70 8.06 13.21 -0.19
N LEU A 71 8.26 12.59 -1.33
CA LEU A 71 9.32 11.64 -1.64
C LEU A 71 10.53 12.36 -2.25
N TYR A 72 11.72 12.06 -1.77
CA TYR A 72 13.00 12.44 -2.36
C TYR A 72 13.71 11.16 -2.77
N ILE A 73 14.11 11.02 -4.03
CA ILE A 73 14.63 9.74 -4.55
C ILE A 73 15.70 9.98 -5.61
N ARG A 74 16.72 9.12 -5.68
CA ARG A 74 17.67 9.17 -6.80
C ARG A 74 17.05 8.55 -8.05
N MET A 75 17.51 9.04 -9.19
CA MET A 75 17.18 8.45 -10.48
C MET A 75 17.58 6.97 -10.53
N ASN A 76 16.76 6.15 -11.16
CA ASN A 76 16.89 4.70 -11.35
C ASN A 76 16.82 3.83 -10.08
N GLU A 77 16.54 4.44 -8.92
CA GLU A 77 16.27 3.69 -7.70
C GLU A 77 14.81 3.24 -7.66
N ILE A 78 14.58 2.00 -7.25
CA ILE A 78 13.24 1.42 -7.12
C ILE A 78 12.68 1.76 -5.74
N ILE A 79 11.44 2.25 -5.71
CA ILE A 79 10.62 2.39 -4.52
C ILE A 79 9.38 1.51 -4.63
N SER A 80 9.10 0.79 -3.56
CA SER A 80 7.89 -0.02 -3.41
C SER A 80 6.84 0.78 -2.65
N LEU A 81 5.66 0.91 -3.24
CA LEU A 81 4.50 1.57 -2.66
C LEU A 81 3.39 0.54 -2.46
N GLU A 82 2.73 0.53 -1.31
CA GLU A 82 1.59 -0.35 -1.05
C GLU A 82 0.30 0.36 -1.43
N ALA A 83 -0.37 -0.11 -2.48
CA ALA A 83 -1.72 0.30 -2.83
C ALA A 83 -2.71 -0.49 -2.00
N VAL A 84 -3.36 0.18 -1.06
CA VAL A 84 -4.29 -0.41 -0.10
C VAL A 84 -5.72 0.01 -0.47
N TYR A 85 -6.66 -0.92 -0.53
CA TYR A 85 -8.08 -0.63 -0.82
C TYR A 85 -9.00 -1.68 -0.22
N VAL A 86 -10.25 -1.32 0.00
CA VAL A 86 -11.31 -2.21 0.49
C VAL A 86 -12.21 -2.59 -0.69
N PRO A 87 -12.23 -3.87 -1.12
CA PRO A 87 -13.09 -4.30 -2.22
C PRO A 87 -14.57 -4.18 -1.84
N LYS A 88 -15.42 -3.95 -2.84
CA LYS A 88 -16.87 -3.82 -2.67
C LYS A 88 -17.62 -4.92 -3.39
N LEU A 89 -18.86 -5.15 -2.96
CA LEU A 89 -19.83 -6.00 -3.65
C LEU A 89 -20.81 -5.12 -4.45
N PRO A 90 -21.15 -5.50 -5.70
CA PRO A 90 -20.57 -6.58 -6.48
C PRO A 90 -19.09 -6.34 -6.79
N VAL A 91 -18.31 -7.42 -6.88
CA VAL A 91 -16.86 -7.30 -7.12
C VAL A 91 -16.63 -6.78 -8.52
N GLN A 92 -15.97 -5.63 -8.61
CA GLN A 92 -15.53 -5.05 -9.88
C GLN A 92 -14.02 -5.19 -10.02
N GLN A 93 -13.55 -5.36 -11.26
CA GLN A 93 -12.13 -5.30 -11.58
C GLN A 93 -11.66 -3.85 -11.48
N LEU A 94 -10.60 -3.62 -10.71
CA LEU A 94 -10.00 -2.31 -10.49
C LEU A 94 -8.63 -2.24 -11.15
N ARG A 95 -8.23 -1.01 -11.50
CA ARG A 95 -6.89 -0.68 -11.98
C ARG A 95 -6.37 0.54 -11.24
N VAL A 96 -5.05 0.64 -11.10
CA VAL A 96 -4.40 1.87 -10.66
C VAL A 96 -3.70 2.49 -11.87
N ARG A 97 -4.06 3.73 -12.19
CA ARG A 97 -3.27 4.59 -13.07
C ARG A 97 -2.29 5.39 -12.24
N VAL A 98 -1.03 5.38 -12.64
CA VAL A 98 0.03 6.19 -12.05
C VAL A 98 0.58 7.12 -13.11
N LEU A 99 0.53 8.43 -12.86
CA LEU A 99 1.02 9.44 -13.79
C LEU A 99 1.77 10.55 -13.05
N MET A 100 2.61 11.27 -13.78
CA MET A 100 3.31 12.44 -13.25
C MET A 100 2.72 13.74 -13.80
N SER A 101 2.69 14.76 -12.96
CA SER A 101 2.22 16.10 -13.33
C SER A 101 3.09 17.18 -12.68
N PHE A 102 3.26 18.31 -13.37
CA PHE A 102 3.81 19.53 -12.78
C PHE A 102 2.74 20.23 -11.95
N LYS A 103 3.09 20.69 -10.74
CA LYS A 103 2.12 21.35 -9.85
C LYS A 103 1.55 22.64 -10.40
N ASN A 104 2.42 23.48 -10.96
CA ASN A 104 2.05 24.82 -11.40
C ASN A 104 1.66 24.87 -12.90
N GLU A 105 2.05 23.86 -13.67
CA GLU A 105 1.93 23.82 -15.14
C GLU A 105 1.29 22.50 -15.59
N VAL A 106 0.10 22.23 -15.06
CA VAL A 106 -0.63 20.95 -15.22
C VAL A 106 -0.87 20.57 -16.68
N SER A 107 -1.04 21.56 -17.56
CA SER A 107 -1.27 21.36 -19.00
C SER A 107 -0.07 20.76 -19.72
N GLU A 108 1.14 20.90 -19.17
CA GLU A 108 2.33 20.34 -19.77
C GLU A 108 2.58 18.91 -19.28
N PRO A 109 2.78 17.94 -20.19
CA PRO A 109 3.16 16.59 -19.80
C PRO A 109 4.59 16.54 -19.25
N VAL A 110 4.79 15.67 -18.26
CA VAL A 110 6.12 15.38 -17.73
C VAL A 110 6.84 14.40 -18.66
N VAL A 111 7.70 14.91 -19.53
CA VAL A 111 8.47 14.13 -20.50
C VAL A 111 9.94 13.98 -20.09
N ARG A 112 10.59 12.90 -20.55
CA ARG A 112 12.02 12.68 -20.33
C ARG A 112 12.87 13.63 -21.18
N CYS A 113 14.07 13.94 -20.70
CA CYS A 113 15.02 14.73 -21.48
C CYS A 113 15.73 13.88 -22.54
N GLN A 114 16.15 14.53 -23.63
CA GLN A 114 16.80 13.85 -24.77
C GLN A 114 18.11 13.14 -24.37
N ASN A 115 18.87 13.69 -23.43
CA ASN A 115 20.12 13.10 -22.95
C ASN A 115 19.95 11.75 -22.25
N HIS A 116 18.83 11.53 -21.56
CA HIS A 116 18.53 10.25 -20.92
C HIS A 116 17.79 9.30 -21.85
N LEU A 117 17.04 9.81 -22.84
CA LEU A 117 16.40 9.01 -23.88
C LEU A 117 17.41 8.36 -24.84
N SER A 118 18.49 9.08 -25.19
CA SER A 118 19.52 8.59 -26.11
C SER A 118 20.37 7.46 -25.53
N LYS A 119 20.47 7.35 -24.20
CA LYS A 119 21.21 6.31 -23.48
C LYS A 119 20.34 5.11 -23.09
N ASP A 120 19.05 5.17 -23.38
CA ASP A 120 18.08 4.18 -22.96
C ASP A 120 18.01 3.02 -23.95
N THR A 121 18.13 1.79 -23.45
CA THR A 121 18.11 0.56 -24.23
C THR A 121 16.74 -0.11 -24.27
N GLU A 122 15.73 0.49 -23.63
CA GLU A 122 14.35 -0.01 -23.66
C GLU A 122 13.80 -0.04 -25.10
N THR A 123 13.24 -1.18 -25.51
CA THR A 123 12.74 -1.40 -26.88
C THR A 123 11.29 -0.94 -27.03
N GLN A 124 10.50 -1.02 -25.95
CA GLN A 124 9.12 -0.54 -25.96
C GLN A 124 9.08 0.99 -25.89
N GLU A 125 8.62 1.62 -26.97
CA GLU A 125 8.64 3.09 -27.14
C GLU A 125 7.95 3.85 -26.00
N GLN A 126 6.73 3.46 -25.61
CA GLN A 126 5.99 4.13 -24.53
C GLN A 126 6.73 4.03 -23.19
N ARG A 127 7.29 2.87 -22.87
CA ARG A 127 8.07 2.63 -21.65
C ARG A 127 9.41 3.37 -21.67
N ARG A 128 10.04 3.48 -22.84
CA ARG A 128 11.26 4.24 -23.07
C ARG A 128 11.02 5.74 -22.87
N HIS A 129 9.91 6.27 -23.38
CA HIS A 129 9.60 7.70 -23.28
C HIS A 129 9.02 8.11 -21.93
N SER A 130 8.37 7.20 -21.21
CA SER A 130 7.81 7.46 -19.88
C SER A 130 8.92 7.72 -18.85
N LEU A 131 8.82 8.85 -18.13
CA LEU A 131 9.74 9.17 -17.03
C LEU A 131 9.60 8.15 -15.89
N LEU A 132 8.36 7.72 -15.63
CA LEU A 132 8.02 6.71 -14.64
C LEU A 132 8.17 5.32 -15.24
N ARG A 133 8.80 4.40 -14.51
CA ARG A 133 8.80 2.98 -14.84
C ARG A 133 8.28 2.17 -13.68
N CYS A 134 7.58 1.10 -14.02
CA CYS A 134 7.09 0.08 -13.11
C CYS A 134 7.82 -1.24 -13.39
N GLU A 135 8.17 -1.95 -12.33
CA GLU A 135 8.79 -3.28 -12.36
C GLU A 135 7.73 -4.40 -12.31
N ASN A 136 6.47 -4.08 -12.01
CA ASN A 136 5.39 -5.06 -12.03
C ASN A 136 5.14 -5.56 -13.47
N PRO A 137 5.09 -6.88 -13.72
CA PRO A 137 4.97 -7.44 -15.07
C PRO A 137 3.59 -7.20 -15.71
N THR A 138 2.57 -6.90 -14.91
CA THR A 138 1.21 -6.57 -15.37
C THR A 138 1.04 -5.09 -15.68
N ALA A 139 2.11 -4.29 -15.61
CA ALA A 139 2.06 -2.87 -15.89
C ALA A 139 2.02 -2.58 -17.40
N GLU A 140 1.01 -1.82 -17.80
CA GLU A 140 0.81 -1.35 -19.16
C GLU A 140 1.17 0.14 -19.24
N TYR A 141 1.83 0.54 -20.33
CA TYR A 141 2.23 1.94 -20.53
C TYR A 141 1.34 2.56 -21.61
N CYS A 142 0.78 3.73 -21.30
CA CYS A 142 -0.11 4.46 -22.19
C CYS A 142 0.33 5.92 -22.34
N GLY A 143 -0.26 6.60 -23.32
CA GLY A 143 -0.07 8.03 -23.55
C GLY A 143 1.09 8.40 -24.46
N THR A 144 1.27 9.70 -24.64
CA THR A 144 2.14 10.32 -25.63
C THR A 144 2.86 11.54 -25.05
N ALA A 145 3.87 12.03 -25.75
CA ALA A 145 4.64 13.21 -25.36
C ALA A 145 3.85 14.52 -25.42
N ASP A 146 2.76 14.56 -26.22
CA ASP A 146 1.89 15.73 -26.39
C ASP A 146 0.59 15.62 -25.57
N GLY A 147 0.45 14.57 -24.77
CA GLY A 147 -0.75 14.28 -24.00
C GLY A 147 -1.03 15.32 -22.92
N LYS A 148 -2.18 15.98 -23.01
CA LYS A 148 -2.63 16.99 -22.04
C LYS A 148 -3.65 16.46 -21.04
N SER A 149 -4.48 15.51 -21.41
CA SER A 149 -5.47 14.92 -20.49
C SER A 149 -4.84 13.85 -19.59
N ILE A 150 -5.59 13.29 -18.65
CA ILE A 150 -5.20 12.08 -17.90
C ILE A 150 -5.05 10.88 -18.85
N ASN A 151 -5.90 10.78 -19.87
CA ASN A 151 -5.93 9.66 -20.82
C ASN A 151 -4.70 9.66 -21.75
N ASP A 152 -4.33 10.83 -22.27
CA ASP A 152 -3.39 10.94 -23.37
C ASP A 152 -1.94 11.12 -22.93
N ARG A 153 -1.70 11.49 -21.66
CA ARG A 153 -0.35 11.70 -21.12
C ARG A 153 0.28 10.38 -20.68
N TYR A 154 1.61 10.35 -20.63
CA TYR A 154 2.34 9.18 -20.16
C TYR A 154 1.87 8.74 -18.77
N SER A 155 1.40 7.51 -18.71
CA SER A 155 0.87 6.89 -17.50
C SER A 155 1.11 5.39 -17.51
N ILE A 156 1.12 4.81 -16.31
CA ILE A 156 1.24 3.38 -16.08
C ILE A 156 -0.11 2.89 -15.57
N LEU A 157 -0.69 1.89 -16.21
CA LEU A 157 -1.87 1.18 -15.77
C LEU A 157 -1.46 -0.15 -15.16
N MET A 158 -1.97 -0.46 -13.97
CA MET A 158 -1.72 -1.73 -13.33
C MET A 158 -3.03 -2.33 -12.82
N PRO A 159 -3.43 -3.54 -13.27
CA PRO A 159 -4.53 -4.28 -12.69
C PRO A 159 -4.33 -4.56 -11.21
N LEU A 160 -5.35 -4.28 -10.41
CA LEU A 160 -5.40 -4.70 -9.02
C LEU A 160 -5.97 -6.11 -8.92
N GLY A 161 -5.24 -6.99 -8.25
CA GLY A 161 -5.61 -8.39 -8.09
C GLY A 161 -6.64 -8.59 -6.98
N ILE A 162 -7.63 -9.44 -7.23
CA ILE A 162 -8.53 -9.95 -6.18
C ILE A 162 -7.98 -11.30 -5.75
N SER A 163 -6.87 -11.32 -5.00
CA SER A 163 -6.16 -12.57 -4.69
C SER A 163 -6.93 -13.50 -3.75
N ALA A 164 -7.91 -12.99 -3.01
CA ALA A 164 -8.87 -13.77 -2.25
C ALA A 164 -10.05 -12.86 -1.92
N MET A 165 -11.29 -13.37 -2.00
CA MET A 165 -12.44 -12.68 -1.40
C MET A 165 -12.14 -12.52 0.10
N PRO A 166 -11.94 -11.30 0.59
CA PRO A 166 -11.65 -11.13 1.99
C PRO A 166 -12.90 -11.47 2.80
N LYS A 167 -12.74 -12.32 3.81
CA LYS A 167 -13.81 -12.54 4.79
C LYS A 167 -13.88 -11.28 5.65
N ASN A 168 -14.93 -10.47 5.43
CA ASN A 168 -15.25 -9.21 6.13
C ASN A 168 -14.31 -8.06 5.74
N ASP A 169 -14.82 -6.99 5.10
CA ASP A 169 -14.29 -5.61 4.93
C ASP A 169 -12.76 -5.34 4.95
N SER A 170 -11.93 -6.36 4.76
CA SER A 170 -10.52 -6.28 5.04
C SER A 170 -9.83 -5.72 3.82
N SER A 171 -8.94 -4.76 4.07
CA SER A 171 -8.17 -4.13 3.02
C SER A 171 -7.28 -5.14 2.31
N ILE A 172 -7.28 -5.08 0.98
CA ILE A 172 -6.30 -5.72 0.11
C ILE A 172 -5.14 -4.73 -0.07
N SER A 173 -3.91 -5.22 -0.03
CA SER A 173 -2.72 -4.46 -0.40
C SER A 173 -2.04 -5.09 -1.61
N GLN A 174 -1.54 -4.26 -2.51
CA GLN A 174 -0.72 -4.68 -3.64
C GLN A 174 0.44 -3.72 -3.82
N THR A 175 1.64 -4.29 -3.93
CA THR A 175 2.86 -3.52 -4.14
C THR A 175 2.95 -2.96 -5.57
N ILE A 176 3.21 -1.65 -5.67
CA ILE A 176 3.59 -0.94 -6.89
C ILE A 176 5.08 -0.60 -6.79
N ALA A 177 5.93 -1.30 -7.55
CA ALA A 177 7.36 -1.06 -7.57
C ALA A 177 7.71 -0.13 -8.74
N ILE A 178 8.04 1.13 -8.44
CA ILE A 178 8.31 2.17 -9.45
C ILE A 178 9.72 2.76 -9.33
N LYS A 179 10.22 3.30 -10.44
CA LYS A 179 11.46 4.09 -10.50
C LYS A 179 11.33 5.25 -11.48
N PHE A 180 12.23 6.22 -11.35
CA PHE A 180 12.27 7.43 -12.17
C PHE A 180 13.51 7.44 -13.05
N THR A 181 13.36 7.69 -14.34
CA THR A 181 14.45 7.56 -15.33
C THR A 181 14.96 8.90 -15.88
N CYS A 182 14.62 9.98 -15.18
CA CYS A 182 15.11 11.33 -15.42
C CYS A 182 15.07 12.12 -14.10
N GLN A 183 15.79 13.23 -14.00
CA GLN A 183 15.88 14.05 -12.78
C GLN A 183 15.10 15.36 -12.90
N ASN A 184 14.69 15.96 -11.78
CA ASN A 184 14.05 17.28 -11.78
C ASN A 184 14.95 18.36 -12.42
N SER A 185 16.27 18.26 -12.28
CA SER A 185 17.24 19.16 -12.92
C SER A 185 17.15 19.19 -14.45
N CYS A 186 16.71 18.10 -15.08
CA CYS A 186 16.56 18.00 -16.53
C CYS A 186 15.22 18.53 -17.05
N ILE A 187 14.18 18.52 -16.21
CA ILE A 187 12.81 18.91 -16.56
C ILE A 187 12.45 20.31 -16.02
N GLY A 188 13.44 21.19 -15.94
CA GLY A 188 13.26 22.59 -15.55
C GLY A 188 13.22 22.88 -14.04
N ARG A 189 13.63 21.93 -13.19
CA ARG A 189 13.58 22.03 -11.71
C ARG A 189 12.19 22.37 -11.16
N ARG A 190 11.15 22.08 -11.93
CA ARG A 190 9.75 22.30 -11.57
C ARG A 190 9.31 21.33 -10.48
N GLU A 191 8.32 21.76 -9.71
CA GLU A 191 7.67 20.91 -8.70
C GLU A 191 6.82 19.85 -9.38
N THR A 192 7.03 18.60 -8.99
CA THR A 192 6.40 17.43 -9.58
C THR A 192 5.67 16.61 -8.53
N SER A 193 4.53 16.06 -8.90
CA SER A 193 3.81 15.09 -8.09
C SER A 193 3.44 13.87 -8.92
N ILE A 194 3.26 12.76 -8.23
CA ILE A 194 2.71 11.51 -8.75
C ILE A 194 1.25 11.49 -8.34
N ILE A 195 0.39 11.19 -9.29
CA ILE A 195 -1.04 11.05 -9.08
C ILE A 195 -1.39 9.58 -9.27
N PHE A 196 -2.04 9.01 -8.26
CA PHE A 196 -2.55 7.65 -8.27
C PHE A 196 -4.07 7.71 -8.40
N LEU A 197 -4.59 7.14 -9.48
CA LEU A 197 -6.02 7.07 -9.74
C LEU A 197 -6.47 5.63 -9.62
N LEU A 198 -7.43 5.36 -8.73
CA LEU A 198 -8.16 4.11 -8.75
C LEU A 198 -9.23 4.22 -9.82
N GLU A 199 -9.13 3.38 -10.86
CA GLU A 199 -10.03 3.36 -12.00
C GLU A 199 -10.84 2.06 -12.02
N GLY A 200 -12.11 2.18 -12.45
CA GLY A 200 -12.88 1.01 -12.84
C GLY A 200 -12.55 0.54 -14.25
N MET A 201 -13.27 -0.48 -14.73
CA MET A 201 -13.08 -1.01 -16.09
C MET A 201 -13.51 -0.02 -17.17
N SER A 202 -14.51 0.81 -16.89
CA SER A 202 -15.05 1.84 -17.78
C SER A 202 -14.22 3.13 -17.82
N GLY A 203 -13.13 3.22 -17.03
CA GLY A 203 -12.27 4.40 -17.00
C GLY A 203 -12.80 5.54 -16.12
N GLU A 204 -13.78 5.28 -15.28
CA GLU A 204 -14.22 6.20 -14.24
C GLU A 204 -13.18 6.29 -13.11
N ILE A 205 -12.90 7.51 -12.65
CA ILE A 205 -11.99 7.75 -11.53
C ILE A 205 -12.77 7.60 -10.22
N LEU A 206 -12.48 6.54 -9.49
CA LEU A 206 -13.13 6.19 -8.23
C LEU A 206 -12.44 6.87 -7.04
N SER A 207 -11.12 7.00 -7.07
CA SER A 207 -10.33 7.58 -5.98
C SER A 207 -9.05 8.20 -6.52
N GLN A 208 -8.58 9.26 -5.88
CA GLN A 208 -7.35 9.97 -6.27
C GLN A 208 -6.46 10.21 -5.05
N ARG A 209 -5.18 9.85 -5.15
CA ARG A 209 -4.15 10.15 -4.15
C ARG A 209 -2.96 10.85 -4.79
N VAL A 210 -2.32 11.73 -4.05
CA VAL A 210 -1.22 12.55 -4.56
C VAL A 210 0.01 12.39 -3.68
N LEU A 211 1.15 12.17 -4.31
CA LEU A 211 2.45 12.11 -3.65
C LEU A 211 3.40 13.09 -4.31
N ASP A 212 3.91 14.05 -3.56
CA ASP A 212 4.92 14.96 -4.07
C ASP A 212 6.24 14.22 -4.26
N VAL A 213 6.96 14.51 -5.34
CA VAL A 213 8.24 13.82 -5.63
C VAL A 213 9.32 14.80 -6.07
N LYS A 214 10.54 14.56 -5.57
CA LYS A 214 11.76 15.23 -5.99
C LYS A 214 12.83 14.20 -6.34
N ILE A 215 13.09 14.05 -7.63
CA ILE A 215 14.11 13.17 -8.19
C ILE A 215 15.44 13.91 -8.22
N CYS A 216 16.35 13.54 -7.33
CA CYS A 216 17.57 14.29 -7.02
C CYS A 216 18.75 13.38 -6.68
N SER A 217 19.98 13.86 -6.87
CA SER A 217 21.19 13.07 -6.60
C SER A 217 21.45 12.82 -5.10
N CYS A 218 21.02 13.76 -4.24
CA CYS A 218 21.24 13.73 -2.80
C CYS A 218 19.93 13.85 -1.99
N PRO A 219 19.10 12.79 -1.94
CA PRO A 219 17.79 12.83 -1.27
C PRO A 219 17.84 13.31 0.19
N LYS A 220 18.81 12.84 0.97
CA LYS A 220 18.99 13.23 2.38
C LYS A 220 19.18 14.74 2.57
N ARG A 221 20.11 15.34 1.83
CA ARG A 221 20.39 16.78 1.89
C ARG A 221 19.15 17.60 1.51
N ASP A 222 18.48 17.20 0.43
CA ASP A 222 17.31 17.91 -0.08
C ASP A 222 16.11 17.78 0.86
N TYR A 223 15.92 16.60 1.47
CA TYR A 223 14.96 16.35 2.54
C TYR A 223 15.23 17.26 3.75
N GLU A 224 16.46 17.25 4.29
CA GLU A 224 16.85 18.05 5.46
C GLU A 224 16.71 19.55 5.18
N THR A 225 17.06 19.99 3.97
CA THR A 225 16.91 21.38 3.55
C THR A 225 15.44 21.79 3.52
N ASP A 226 14.57 20.94 2.98
CA ASP A 226 13.14 21.24 2.91
C ASP A 226 12.49 21.16 4.30
N GLU A 227 12.82 20.18 5.15
CA GLU A 227 12.32 20.12 6.54
C GLU A 227 12.84 21.28 7.40
N GLY A 228 14.12 21.62 7.28
CA GLY A 228 14.77 22.70 8.03
C GLY A 228 14.20 24.09 7.74
N LYS A 229 13.58 24.32 6.57
CA LYS A 229 12.83 25.55 6.28
C LYS A 229 11.64 25.79 7.22
N ARG A 230 11.16 24.77 7.97
CA ARG A 230 10.14 24.95 9.02
C ARG A 230 10.75 25.32 10.39
N ALA A 231 12.03 25.08 10.62
CA ALA A 231 12.70 25.34 11.90
C ALA A 231 13.51 26.64 11.84
N VAL A 232 12.81 27.77 12.05
CA VAL A 232 13.35 29.12 12.39
C VAL A 232 14.30 29.75 11.34
N PRO A 233 14.08 31.02 10.95
CA PRO A 233 15.12 31.78 10.24
C PRO A 233 16.27 32.03 11.22
N THR A 234 17.29 31.17 11.22
CA THR A 234 18.57 31.54 11.80
C THR A 234 19.11 32.68 10.94
N LYS A 235 19.03 33.91 11.49
CA LYS A 235 19.72 35.09 11.00
C LYS A 235 21.15 34.70 10.65
N ARG A 236 21.44 34.51 9.37
CA ARG A 236 22.81 34.56 8.87
C ARG A 236 23.26 35.99 9.09
N ARG A 237 24.07 36.21 10.12
CA ARG A 237 24.91 37.41 10.21
C ARG A 237 25.84 37.36 9.00
N SER A 238 25.55 38.19 8.01
CA SER A 238 26.56 38.66 7.07
C SER A 238 27.55 39.48 7.87
N ASN A 239 28.77 38.98 8.06
CA ASN A 239 29.95 39.82 8.11
C ASN A 239 30.99 39.12 7.24
N GLY A 240 31.21 39.68 6.06
CA GLY A 240 32.42 39.39 5.30
C GLY A 240 33.59 40.05 6.02
N GLU A 241 34.67 39.29 6.18
CA GLU A 241 36.04 39.78 6.11
C GLU A 241 36.98 38.56 6.16
N MET A 242 37.68 38.33 5.04
CA MET A 242 38.89 37.51 5.00
C MET A 242 40.02 38.27 5.69
N PRO A 243 40.96 37.57 6.33
CA PRO A 243 42.32 37.70 5.81
C PRO A 243 43.08 36.38 5.71
N SER A 244 43.84 36.30 4.62
CA SER A 244 44.97 35.42 4.35
C SER A 244 46.16 35.69 5.27
N HIS A 245 46.85 34.65 5.77
CA HIS A 245 48.22 34.29 5.36
C HIS A 245 48.90 33.27 6.29
N THR A 246 49.62 32.35 5.63
CA THR A 246 50.90 31.72 6.00
C THR A 246 51.00 30.56 7.00
N ALA A 247 51.88 29.63 6.61
CA ALA A 247 52.12 28.29 7.13
C ALA A 247 53.18 28.20 8.23
N LYS A 248 53.18 27.09 8.99
CA LYS A 248 54.30 26.29 9.56
C LYS A 248 53.70 25.19 10.47
N VAL A 249 53.71 23.91 10.11
CA VAL A 249 54.76 22.87 10.25
C VAL A 249 54.97 22.35 11.71
N MET A 250 54.64 21.05 11.87
CA MET A 250 55.21 19.99 12.72
C MET A 250 54.80 19.72 14.19
N ARG A 251 54.49 18.41 14.37
CA ARG A 251 54.94 17.42 15.38
C ARG A 251 54.07 17.07 16.63
N ALA A 252 53.41 15.92 16.49
CA ALA A 252 53.43 14.68 17.29
C ALA A 252 53.69 14.66 18.82
N SER A 253 52.78 13.92 19.47
CA SER A 253 52.96 12.88 20.52
C SER A 253 52.83 13.23 22.01
N ASN A 254 51.97 12.40 22.64
CA ASN A 254 52.07 11.77 23.97
C ASN A 254 51.53 12.49 25.24
N ASP A 255 50.38 11.96 25.70
CA ASP A 255 50.23 11.07 26.88
C ASP A 255 49.45 11.55 28.13
N CYS A 256 48.58 10.62 28.54
CA CYS A 256 48.02 10.22 29.83
C CYS A 256 47.35 11.17 30.86
N ASN A 257 46.24 10.61 31.36
CA ASN A 257 45.71 10.61 32.74
C ASN A 257 45.05 11.88 33.31
N ASN A 258 43.75 11.78 33.62
CA ASN A 258 43.39 11.52 35.03
C ASN A 258 41.98 10.91 35.18
N LYS A 259 41.87 10.02 36.16
CA LYS A 259 40.65 9.36 36.63
C LYS A 259 39.96 10.29 37.64
N HIS A 260 38.63 10.26 37.71
CA HIS A 260 37.94 10.26 39.01
C HIS A 260 36.51 9.72 38.89
N ALA A 261 36.25 8.68 39.68
CA ALA A 261 34.95 8.14 40.01
C ALA A 261 34.35 8.86 41.22
N LYS A 262 33.00 8.93 41.28
CA LYS A 262 32.13 9.04 42.49
C LYS A 262 30.69 8.78 42.01
N ALA A 263 30.07 7.63 42.28
CA ALA A 263 29.47 7.16 43.53
C ALA A 263 28.10 7.80 43.86
N LEU A 264 27.05 7.03 43.54
CA LEU A 264 25.79 6.73 44.24
C LEU A 264 25.24 7.71 45.30
N LYS A 265 23.94 8.02 45.14
CA LYS A 265 22.97 8.08 46.25
C LYS A 265 21.55 7.87 45.72
N ASP A 266 20.96 6.73 46.09
CA ASP A 266 19.52 6.50 46.14
C ASP A 266 18.96 7.14 47.42
N GLU A 267 17.71 7.63 47.39
CA GLU A 267 16.69 7.38 48.43
C GLU A 267 15.28 7.58 47.86
N ASP A 268 14.43 6.62 48.21
CA ASP A 268 13.02 6.42 47.87
C ASP A 268 12.05 7.38 48.59
N THR A 269 10.88 7.61 48.00
CA THR A 269 9.51 7.59 48.62
C THR A 269 8.47 7.93 47.53
N SER A 270 7.59 7.00 47.11
CA SER A 270 6.20 6.77 47.61
C SER A 270 5.35 8.05 47.62
N SER A 271 4.13 8.17 47.06
CA SER A 271 3.12 7.27 46.47
C SER A 271 2.02 8.12 45.80
N ASP A 272 1.12 7.44 45.07
CA ASP A 272 -0.30 7.79 44.80
C ASP A 272 -0.72 8.50 43.49
N LEU A 273 -1.16 7.65 42.54
CA LEU A 273 -2.49 7.55 41.90
C LEU A 273 -3.27 8.86 41.57
N GLU A 274 -3.63 9.06 40.29
CA GLU A 274 -4.97 8.70 39.76
C GLU A 274 -5.12 8.93 38.24
N ASN A 275 -5.83 7.97 37.63
CA ASN A 275 -6.51 7.86 36.33
C ASN A 275 -6.85 9.11 35.51
N SER A 276 -6.72 8.98 34.17
CA SER A 276 -7.87 9.12 33.26
C SER A 276 -7.65 8.43 31.91
N ASP A 277 -8.75 7.89 31.40
CA ASP A 277 -8.95 6.84 30.42
C ASP A 277 -9.21 7.38 29.00
N SER A 278 -8.82 6.60 27.98
CA SER A 278 -9.47 6.40 26.67
C SER A 278 -8.46 5.67 25.75
N GLY A 279 -8.66 4.48 25.22
CA GLY A 279 -9.83 3.62 25.12
C GLY A 279 -9.83 2.99 23.73
N LEU A 280 -9.12 1.87 23.54
CA LEU A 280 -9.43 0.83 22.54
C LEU A 280 -8.55 -0.42 22.78
N SER A 281 -9.03 -1.38 23.58
CA SER A 281 -8.39 -2.68 23.75
C SER A 281 -9.25 -3.77 23.11
N THR A 282 -8.82 -4.30 21.96
CA THR A 282 -9.38 -5.53 21.40
C THR A 282 -8.52 -6.71 21.88
N ALA A 283 -8.79 -7.18 23.09
CA ALA A 283 -8.31 -8.47 23.56
C ALA A 283 -9.53 -9.39 23.67
N HIS A 284 -9.82 -10.19 22.64
CA HIS A 284 -10.63 -11.38 22.83
C HIS A 284 -9.72 -12.42 23.48
N GLU A 285 -9.84 -12.53 24.80
CA GLU A 285 -9.18 -13.52 25.64
C GLU A 285 -9.73 -14.91 25.25
N PHE A 286 -8.87 -15.78 24.71
CA PHE A 286 -9.23 -17.14 24.34
C PHE A 286 -9.13 -18.06 25.58
N ASP A 287 -10.23 -18.71 25.97
CA ASP A 287 -10.24 -19.61 27.14
C ASP A 287 -9.46 -20.91 26.85
N LEU A 288 -8.20 -20.95 27.28
CA LEU A 288 -7.23 -22.03 27.10
C LEU A 288 -7.01 -22.79 28.41
N GLN A 289 -7.62 -23.97 28.54
CA GLN A 289 -7.55 -24.81 29.73
C GLN A 289 -6.51 -25.93 29.56
N PRO A 290 -5.52 -26.09 30.45
CA PRO A 290 -4.58 -27.20 30.38
C PRO A 290 -5.28 -28.54 30.66
N THR A 291 -4.98 -29.58 29.88
CA THR A 291 -5.52 -30.93 30.08
C THR A 291 -4.59 -31.78 30.93
N PRO A 292 -5.11 -32.74 31.72
CA PRO A 292 -4.30 -33.63 32.57
C PRO A 292 -3.26 -34.48 31.82
N SER A 293 -3.41 -34.60 30.49
CA SER A 293 -2.48 -35.29 29.60
C SER A 293 -1.33 -34.41 29.07
N GLY A 294 -1.17 -33.18 29.59
CA GLY A 294 -0.13 -32.23 29.19
C GLY A 294 -0.42 -31.42 27.92
N GLY A 295 -1.67 -31.42 27.43
CA GLY A 295 -2.10 -30.60 26.30
C GLY A 295 -2.84 -29.33 26.73
N TYR A 296 -3.23 -28.49 25.78
CA TYR A 296 -4.10 -27.33 26.02
C TYR A 296 -5.43 -27.51 25.28
N ARG A 297 -6.53 -27.16 25.93
CA ARG A 297 -7.89 -27.20 25.41
C ARG A 297 -8.40 -25.78 25.24
N LEU A 298 -8.55 -25.36 24.01
CA LEU A 298 -9.21 -24.10 23.67
C LEU A 298 -10.73 -24.31 23.67
N VAL A 299 -11.46 -23.53 24.46
CA VAL A 299 -12.92 -23.49 24.48
C VAL A 299 -13.35 -22.22 23.75
N ILE A 300 -14.09 -22.39 22.66
CA ILE A 300 -14.63 -21.28 21.87
C ILE A 300 -16.15 -21.32 22.02
N GLU A 301 -16.70 -20.28 22.65
CA GLU A 301 -18.15 -20.06 22.66
C GLU A 301 -18.57 -19.43 21.34
N LEU A 302 -19.54 -20.04 20.68
CA LEU A 302 -20.05 -19.60 19.39
C LEU A 302 -21.57 -19.54 19.47
N ASP A 303 -22.15 -18.50 18.89
CA ASP A 303 -23.60 -18.42 18.77
C ASP A 303 -24.14 -19.56 17.88
N LYS A 304 -25.45 -19.82 17.98
CA LYS A 304 -26.10 -20.95 17.30
C LYS A 304 -25.95 -20.88 15.77
N GLU A 305 -25.98 -19.68 15.18
CA GLU A 305 -25.90 -19.49 13.72
C GLU A 305 -24.47 -19.71 13.21
N LEU A 306 -23.47 -19.19 13.92
CA LEU A 306 -22.05 -19.40 13.67
C LEU A 306 -21.68 -20.87 13.86
N MET A 307 -22.24 -21.55 14.87
CA MET A 307 -22.06 -22.99 15.06
C MET A 307 -22.62 -23.80 13.89
N GLN A 308 -23.81 -23.45 13.38
CA GLN A 308 -24.38 -24.11 12.22
C GLN A 308 -23.51 -23.91 10.97
N LYS A 309 -23.04 -22.67 10.71
CA LYS A 309 -22.12 -22.35 9.62
C LYS A 309 -20.78 -23.08 9.75
N ALA A 310 -20.23 -23.18 10.96
CA ALA A 310 -18.98 -23.90 11.22
C ALA A 310 -19.12 -25.40 10.90
N VAL A 311 -20.22 -26.03 11.29
CA VAL A 311 -20.51 -27.43 10.96
C VAL A 311 -20.73 -27.63 9.45
N GLU A 312 -21.39 -26.69 8.76
CA GLU A 312 -21.56 -26.70 7.30
C GLU A 312 -20.19 -26.69 6.59
N ASN A 313 -19.32 -25.74 6.97
CA ASN A 313 -18.00 -25.57 6.37
C ASN A 313 -17.10 -26.78 6.65
N LEU A 314 -17.14 -27.33 7.87
CA LEU A 314 -16.35 -28.51 8.20
C LEU A 314 -16.81 -29.74 7.40
N ASN A 315 -18.12 -29.89 7.17
CA ASN A 315 -18.65 -30.95 6.30
C ASN A 315 -18.14 -30.81 4.86
N GLN A 316 -18.08 -29.60 4.31
CA GLN A 316 -17.54 -29.35 2.97
C GLN A 316 -16.06 -29.71 2.89
N VAL A 317 -15.24 -29.31 3.88
CA VAL A 317 -13.81 -29.64 3.94
C VAL A 317 -13.59 -31.15 4.04
N VAL A 318 -14.37 -31.85 4.86
CA VAL A 318 -14.27 -33.31 4.98
C VAL A 318 -14.69 -34.01 3.68
N ALA A 319 -15.71 -33.52 2.99
CA ALA A 319 -16.13 -34.06 1.70
C ALA A 319 -15.03 -33.93 0.63
N LEU A 320 -14.34 -32.79 0.59
CA LEU A 320 -13.18 -32.57 -0.30
C LEU A 320 -12.02 -33.52 0.05
N LYS A 321 -11.73 -33.73 1.34
CA LYS A 321 -10.68 -34.67 1.76
C LYS A 321 -11.00 -36.14 1.47
N ILE A 322 -12.28 -36.53 1.48
CA ILE A 322 -12.69 -37.88 1.06
C ILE A 322 -12.40 -38.10 -0.42
N PHE A 323 -12.61 -37.07 -1.25
CA PHE A 323 -12.34 -37.12 -2.67
C PHE A 323 -10.84 -37.20 -2.97
N ASP A 324 -10.03 -36.42 -2.25
CA ASP A 324 -8.57 -36.36 -2.42
C ASP A 324 -7.84 -37.59 -1.84
N GLN A 325 -8.38 -38.20 -0.79
CA GLN A 325 -7.73 -39.31 -0.06
C GLN A 325 -8.70 -40.49 0.19
N PRO A 326 -9.10 -41.22 -0.86
CA PRO A 326 -10.10 -42.29 -0.77
C PRO A 326 -9.68 -43.45 0.16
N GLN A 327 -8.38 -43.72 0.30
CA GLN A 327 -7.83 -44.72 1.22
C GLN A 327 -8.15 -44.45 2.71
N GLN A 328 -8.42 -43.19 3.08
CA GLN A 328 -8.77 -42.80 4.45
C GLN A 328 -10.28 -42.57 4.64
N ALA A 329 -11.11 -42.89 3.64
CA ALA A 329 -12.55 -42.63 3.66
C ALA A 329 -13.27 -43.20 4.90
N LYS A 330 -12.82 -44.33 5.46
CA LYS A 330 -13.39 -44.89 6.71
C LYS A 330 -13.23 -43.94 7.91
N HIS A 331 -12.11 -43.24 8.01
CA HIS A 331 -11.85 -42.26 9.08
C HIS A 331 -12.74 -41.02 8.90
N TYR A 332 -12.82 -40.48 7.68
CA TYR A 332 -13.63 -39.31 7.37
C TYR A 332 -15.13 -39.58 7.46
N ASN A 333 -15.60 -40.78 7.09
CA ASN A 333 -17.00 -41.19 7.27
C ASN A 333 -17.43 -41.21 8.74
N LYS A 334 -16.52 -41.58 9.66
CA LYS A 334 -16.77 -41.50 11.11
C LYS A 334 -16.93 -40.04 11.56
N MET A 335 -16.17 -39.12 10.97
CA MET A 335 -16.25 -37.69 11.23
C MET A 335 -17.56 -37.09 10.68
N CYS A 336 -17.95 -37.41 9.44
CA CYS A 336 -19.22 -36.98 8.85
C CYS A 336 -20.45 -37.42 9.68
N ARG A 337 -20.45 -38.66 10.19
CA ARG A 337 -21.53 -39.14 11.07
C ARG A 337 -21.61 -38.37 12.38
N LYS A 338 -20.47 -37.97 12.95
CA LYS A 338 -20.46 -37.10 14.15
C LYS A 338 -21.03 -35.73 13.80
N LEU A 339 -20.57 -35.10 12.73
CA LEU A 339 -21.03 -33.76 12.33
C LEU A 339 -22.52 -33.73 11.98
N SER A 340 -23.04 -34.78 11.38
CA SER A 340 -24.49 -34.92 11.11
C SER A 340 -25.31 -34.95 12.39
N ARG A 341 -24.85 -35.68 13.43
CA ARG A 341 -25.51 -35.69 14.75
C ARG A 341 -25.44 -34.31 15.44
N TRP A 342 -24.35 -33.57 15.27
CA TRP A 342 -24.23 -32.21 15.80
C TRP A 342 -25.17 -31.23 15.09
N ARG A 343 -25.29 -31.33 13.76
CA ARG A 343 -26.26 -30.57 12.96
C ARG A 343 -27.69 -30.83 13.42
N GLU A 344 -28.09 -32.09 13.61
CA GLU A 344 -29.42 -32.44 14.10
C GLU A 344 -29.69 -31.91 15.51
N LYS A 345 -28.70 -31.98 16.42
CA LYS A 345 -28.83 -31.43 17.78
C LYS A 345 -28.99 -29.91 17.80
N LEU A 346 -28.31 -29.21 16.89
CA LEU A 346 -28.38 -27.75 16.74
C LEU A 346 -29.67 -27.26 16.05
N GLN A 347 -30.43 -28.17 15.43
CA GLN A 347 -31.75 -27.89 14.83
C GLN A 347 -32.92 -28.18 15.78
N ARG A 348 -32.71 -29.01 16.81
CA ARG A 348 -33.76 -29.42 17.77
C ARG A 348 -33.82 -28.55 19.04
N LYS A 349 -32.72 -27.89 19.40
CA LYS A 349 -32.70 -26.71 20.28
C LYS A 349 -32.79 -25.48 19.41
#